data_AF-A0A8S7CVN6-F1
#
_entry.id   AF-A0A8S7CVN6-F1
#
_cell.length_a   1.000
_cell.length_b   1.000
_cell.length_c   1.000
_cell.angle_alpha   90.00
_cell.angle_beta   90.00
_cell.angle_gamma   90.00
#
_symmetry.space_group_name_H-M   'P 1'
#
loop_
_entity.id
_entity.type
_entity.pdbx_description
1 polymer ?
#
loop_
_entity_poly.entity_id
_entity_poly.type
_entity_poly.pdbx_seq_one_letter_code
_entity_poly.pdbx_strand_id
1 'polypeptide(L)'
;MESKNELKLSCVYKMLISKSEVLSEKADGEAEYNEKSRLRNMVWWLDNRATWIAHCIAAIGDVSINEAVIELQLIITSPSKGCCGENPWSRGLEYLQSDKLIM
;
A
#
# COMPACT_ATOMS: atom_id res chain seq x y z
N MET A 1 15.10 13.03 -10.23
CA MET A 1 14.25 11.86 -9.97
C MET A 1 14.20 11.77 -8.45
N GLU A 2 13.07 12.13 -7.84
CA GLU A 2 12.92 12.09 -6.37
C GLU A 2 13.20 10.66 -5.89
N SER A 3 13.90 10.54 -4.76
CA SER A 3 14.16 9.24 -4.18
C SER A 3 12.83 8.62 -3.76
N LYS A 4 12.61 7.31 -4.00
CA LYS A 4 11.42 6.56 -3.51
C LYS A 4 11.06 6.93 -2.08
N ASN A 5 12.07 7.12 -1.25
CA ASN A 5 11.96 7.40 0.17
C ASN A 5 11.39 8.78 0.50
N GLU A 6 11.42 9.72 -0.45
CA GLU A 6 10.88 11.08 -0.32
C GLU A 6 9.41 11.17 -0.75
N LEU A 7 8.90 10.16 -1.46
CA LEU A 7 7.52 10.14 -1.93
C LEU A 7 6.55 10.15 -0.74
N LYS A 8 5.47 10.95 -0.83
CA LYS A 8 4.41 10.97 0.18
C LYS A 8 3.55 9.70 0.12
N LEU A 9 3.04 9.26 1.27
CA LEU A 9 2.14 8.10 1.34
C LEU A 9 0.88 8.28 0.47
N SER A 10 0.34 9.49 0.38
CA SER A 10 -0.80 9.80 -0.49
C SER A 10 -0.48 9.64 -1.98
N CYS A 11 0.77 9.89 -2.38
CA CYS A 11 1.23 9.61 -3.75
C CYS A 11 1.28 8.09 -3.99
N VAL A 12 1.81 7.30 -3.05
CA VAL A 12 1.79 5.83 -3.15
C VAL A 12 0.37 5.31 -3.30
N TYR A 13 -0.55 5.79 -2.44
CA TYR A 13 -1.95 5.42 -2.46
C TYR A 13 -2.59 5.70 -3.82
N LYS A 14 -2.44 6.92 -4.34
CA LYS A 14 -3.00 7.32 -5.64
C LYS A 14 -2.43 6.50 -6.79
N MET A 15 -1.13 6.18 -6.77
CA MET A 15 -0.51 5.33 -7.79
C MET A 15 -1.11 3.92 -7.79
N LEU A 16 -1.35 3.33 -6.61
CA LEU A 16 -1.95 2.01 -6.47
C LEU A 16 -3.40 2.00 -6.99
N ILE A 17 -4.20 2.99 -6.60
CA ILE A 17 -5.60 3.11 -7.05
C ILE A 17 -5.67 3.31 -8.56
N SER A 18 -4.90 4.24 -9.11
CA SER A 18 -4.90 4.50 -10.56
C SER A 18 -4.48 3.25 -11.36
N LYS A 19 -3.49 2.49 -10.89
CA LYS A 19 -3.12 1.23 -11.53
C LYS A 19 -4.21 0.16 -11.39
N SER A 20 -4.91 0.13 -10.26
CA SER A 20 -6.04 -0.77 -10.01
C SER A 20 -7.18 -0.51 -10.98
N GLU A 21 -7.56 0.76 -11.15
CA GLU A 21 -8.60 1.20 -12.09
C GLU A 21 -8.29 0.78 -13.53
N VAL A 22 -7.06 1.05 -14.01
CA VAL A 22 -6.62 0.66 -15.36
C VAL A 22 -6.68 -0.86 -15.57
N LEU A 23 -6.24 -1.66 -14.58
CA LEU A 23 -6.30 -3.11 -14.68
C LEU A 23 -7.73 -3.65 -14.57
N SER A 24 -8.61 -2.98 -13.82
CA SER A 24 -10.02 -3.31 -13.70
C SER A 24 -10.74 -3.14 -15.04
N GLU A 25 -10.56 -1.98 -15.69
CA GLU A 25 -11.09 -1.72 -17.04
C GLU A 25 -10.59 -2.76 -18.05
N LYS A 26 -9.29 -3.10 -18.00
CA LYS A 26 -8.72 -4.15 -18.84
C LYS A 26 -9.36 -5.52 -18.56
N ALA A 27 -9.58 -5.88 -17.30
CA ALA A 27 -10.19 -7.16 -16.92
C ALA A 27 -11.65 -7.25 -17.37
N ASP A 28 -12.38 -6.14 -17.37
CA ASP A 28 -13.77 -6.12 -17.81
C ASP A 28 -13.90 -6.28 -19.32
N GLY A 29 -12.95 -5.74 -20.09
CA GLY A 29 -12.83 -5.95 -21.54
C GLY A 29 -12.21 -7.29 -21.97
N GLU A 30 -11.63 -8.07 -21.05
CA GLU A 30 -10.98 -9.34 -21.36
C GLU A 30 -11.99 -10.48 -21.56
N ALA A 31 -11.85 -11.20 -22.67
CA ALA A 31 -12.70 -12.33 -23.06
C ALA A 31 -12.14 -13.68 -22.62
N GLU A 32 -10.81 -13.81 -22.53
CA GLU A 32 -10.14 -15.02 -22.09
C GLU A 32 -10.22 -15.14 -20.56
N TYR A 33 -10.79 -16.25 -20.09
CA TYR A 33 -11.11 -16.42 -18.68
C TYR A 33 -9.87 -16.40 -17.78
N ASN A 34 -8.78 -17.05 -18.18
CA ASN A 34 -7.59 -17.14 -17.34
C ASN A 34 -6.90 -15.78 -17.20
N GLU A 35 -6.77 -15.02 -18.29
CA GLU A 35 -6.23 -13.67 -18.29
C GLU A 35 -7.11 -12.72 -17.49
N LYS A 36 -8.44 -12.80 -17.64
CA LYS A 36 -9.38 -12.02 -16.82
C LYS A 36 -9.22 -12.31 -15.33
N SER A 37 -9.12 -13.59 -14.96
CA SER A 37 -8.90 -14.02 -13.58
C SER A 37 -7.57 -13.51 -13.04
N ARG A 38 -6.50 -13.59 -13.84
CA ARG A 38 -5.18 -13.06 -13.50
C ARG A 38 -5.21 -11.55 -13.25
N LEU A 39 -5.86 -10.78 -14.12
CA LEU A 39 -6.02 -9.33 -13.97
C LEU A 39 -6.81 -8.97 -12.70
N ARG A 40 -7.93 -9.66 -12.45
CA ARG A 40 -8.73 -9.45 -11.22
C ARG A 40 -7.95 -9.76 -9.95
N ASN A 41 -7.12 -10.80 -9.97
CA ASN A 41 -6.23 -11.09 -8.84
C ASN A 41 -5.17 -9.98 -8.63
N MET A 42 -4.65 -9.39 -9.71
CA MET A 42 -3.75 -8.23 -9.59
C MET A 42 -4.45 -7.01 -9.01
N VAL A 43 -5.67 -6.69 -9.47
CA VAL A 43 -6.54 -5.63 -8.92
C VAL A 43 -6.74 -5.83 -7.42
N TRP A 44 -7.14 -7.04 -7.01
CA TRP A 44 -7.35 -7.39 -5.61
C TRP A 44 -6.10 -7.11 -4.75
N TRP A 45 -4.90 -7.44 -5.23
CA TRP A 45 -3.66 -7.14 -4.51
C TRP A 45 -3.33 -5.64 -4.47
N LEU A 46 -3.63 -4.87 -5.51
CA LEU A 46 -3.43 -3.42 -5.52
C LEU A 46 -4.36 -2.72 -4.53
N ASP A 47 -5.64 -3.11 -4.48
CA ASP A 47 -6.63 -2.54 -3.56
C ASP A 47 -6.28 -2.83 -2.10
N ASN A 48 -5.82 -4.05 -1.81
CA ASN A 48 -5.32 -4.39 -0.47
C ASN A 48 -4.11 -3.53 -0.08
N ARG A 49 -3.14 -3.36 -0.98
CA ARG A 49 -1.98 -2.48 -0.71
C ARG A 49 -2.38 -1.03 -0.51
N ALA A 50 -3.33 -0.53 -1.30
CA ALA A 50 -3.86 0.82 -1.14
C ALA A 50 -4.52 0.98 0.24
N THR A 51 -5.28 -0.02 0.68
CA THR A 51 -5.88 -0.07 2.01
C THR A 51 -4.81 -0.05 3.11
N TRP A 52 -3.73 -0.83 2.95
CA TRP A 52 -2.62 -0.82 3.91
C TRP A 52 -1.94 0.54 4.03
N ILE A 53 -1.71 1.23 2.90
CA ILE A 53 -1.17 2.58 2.89
C ILE A 53 -2.15 3.57 3.54
N ALA A 54 -3.45 3.44 3.30
CA ALA A 54 -4.46 4.27 3.95
C ALA A 54 -4.44 4.12 5.48
N HIS A 55 -4.24 2.90 6.00
CA HIS A 55 -4.05 2.68 7.44
C HIS A 55 -2.77 3.32 7.97
N CYS A 56 -1.67 3.30 7.22
CA CYS A 56 -0.46 4.04 7.60
C CYS A 56 -0.75 5.54 7.69
N ILE A 57 -1.40 6.12 6.67
CA ILE A 57 -1.79 7.55 6.67
C ILE A 57 -2.68 7.87 7.87
N ALA A 58 -3.65 7.01 8.20
CA ALA A 58 -4.53 7.22 9.35
C ALA A 58 -3.77 7.18 10.69
N ALA A 59 -2.71 6.38 10.78
CA ALA A 59 -1.92 6.23 12.01
C ALA A 59 -0.93 7.38 12.25
N ILE A 60 -0.28 7.87 11.19
CA ILE A 60 0.88 8.80 11.31
C ILE A 60 0.80 10.02 10.40
N GLY A 61 -0.26 10.17 9.61
CA GLY A 61 -0.43 11.27 8.65
C GLY A 61 0.24 11.03 7.29
N ASP A 62 0.11 12.01 6.39
CA ASP A 62 0.71 11.96 5.05
C ASP A 62 2.17 12.45 5.06
N VAL A 63 3.05 11.56 5.49
CA VAL A 63 4.50 11.77 5.56
C VAL A 63 5.22 11.10 4.38
N SER A 64 6.52 11.36 4.25
CA SER A 64 7.35 10.62 3.28
C SER A 64 7.48 9.14 3.66
N ILE A 65 7.82 8.27 2.72
CA ILE A 65 8.03 6.84 3.01
C ILE A 65 9.09 6.62 4.11
N ASN A 66 10.20 7.37 4.07
CA ASN A 66 11.25 7.22 5.08
C ASN A 66 10.76 7.58 6.48
N GLU A 67 10.08 8.73 6.61
CA GLU A 67 9.46 9.15 7.86
C GLU A 67 8.43 8.12 8.34
N ALA A 68 7.61 7.59 7.42
CA ALA A 68 6.61 6.60 7.75
C ALA A 68 7.21 5.32 8.34
N VAL A 69 8.29 4.81 7.74
CA VAL A 69 8.97 3.61 8.23
C VAL A 69 9.50 3.83 9.66
N ILE A 70 10.10 4.99 9.93
CA ILE A 70 10.63 5.34 11.26
C ILE A 70 9.51 5.44 12.28
N GLU A 71 8.47 6.23 12.01
CA GLU A 71 7.35 6.47 12.93
C GLU A 71 6.58 5.19 13.26
N LEU A 72 6.28 4.36 12.25
CA LEU A 72 5.55 3.10 12.46
C LEU A 72 6.37 2.07 13.25
N GLN A 73 7.70 2.02 13.07
CA GLN A 73 8.58 1.18 13.88
C GLN A 73 8.65 1.62 15.34
N LEU A 74 8.62 2.94 15.60
CA LEU A 74 8.56 3.49 16.95
C LEU A 74 7.24 3.13 17.64
N ILE A 75 6.12 3.09 16.90
CA ILE A 75 4.83 2.63 17.43
C ILE A 75 4.90 1.15 17.84
N ILE A 76 5.54 0.29 17.04
CA ILE A 76 5.67 -1.16 17.32
C ILE A 76 6.53 -1.40 18.57
N THR A 77 7.60 -0.63 18.74
CA THR A 77 8.53 -0.80 19.87
C THR A 77 8.03 -0.18 21.18
N SER A 78 6.90 0.53 21.15
CA SER A 78 6.30 1.17 22.33
C SER A 78 5.17 0.31 22.94
N PRO A 79 5.38 -0.30 24.12
CA PRO A 79 4.40 -1.20 24.74
C PRO A 79 3.09 -0.52 25.18
N SER A 80 3.02 0.82 25.17
CA SER A 80 1.80 1.59 25.49
C SER A 80 0.99 2.03 24.26
N LYS A 81 1.51 1.84 23.03
CA LYS A 81 0.85 2.23 21.78
C LYS A 81 0.41 1.05 20.91
N GLY A 82 0.81 -0.18 21.26
CA GLY A 82 0.33 -1.39 20.61
C GLY A 82 -1.12 -1.68 21.01
N CYS A 83 -2.02 -1.72 20.04
CA CYS A 83 -3.39 -2.18 20.29
C CYS A 83 -3.39 -3.70 20.49
N CYS A 84 -4.35 -4.24 21.24
CA CYS A 84 -4.39 -5.66 21.67
C CYS A 84 -4.71 -6.67 20.53
N GLY A 85 -4.42 -6.34 19.27
CA GLY A 85 -4.67 -7.13 18.06
C GLY A 85 -3.67 -6.84 16.95
N GLU A 86 -3.89 -7.38 15.74
CA GLU A 86 -3.02 -7.09 14.58
C GLU A 86 -3.17 -5.60 14.21
N ASN A 87 -2.07 -4.85 14.29
CA ASN A 87 -2.08 -3.43 13.99
C ASN A 87 -2.41 -3.22 12.50
N PRO A 88 -3.44 -2.43 12.14
CA PRO A 88 -3.93 -2.34 10.75
C PRO A 88 -2.91 -1.75 9.76
N TRP A 89 -1.87 -1.07 10.26
CA TRP A 89 -0.74 -0.52 9.49
C TRP A 89 0.47 -1.45 9.35
N SER A 90 0.49 -2.62 10.02
CA SER A 90 1.65 -3.53 10.02
C SER A 90 2.02 -4.00 8.61
N ARG A 91 1.02 -4.42 7.83
CA ARG A 91 1.16 -4.80 6.42
C ARG A 91 1.60 -3.64 5.54
N GLY A 92 1.18 -2.43 5.89
CA GLY A 92 1.62 -1.22 5.21
C GLY A 92 3.10 -0.96 5.44
N LEU A 93 3.58 -1.12 6.68
CA LEU A 93 5.01 -1.03 7.00
C LEU A 93 5.84 -2.09 6.23
N GLU A 94 5.43 -3.35 6.27
CA GLU A 94 6.08 -4.43 5.50
C GLU A 94 6.17 -4.08 4.01
N TYR A 95 5.08 -3.52 3.46
CA TYR A 95 5.02 -3.11 2.07
C TYR A 95 5.95 -1.92 1.77
N LEU A 96 5.97 -0.89 2.62
CA LEU A 96 6.83 0.29 2.49
C LEU A 96 8.32 -0.07 2.47
N GLN A 97 8.70 -1.07 3.27
CA GLN A 97 10.06 -1.60 3.35
C GLN A 97 10.42 -2.52 2.19
N SER A 98 9.44 -3.00 1.42
CA SER A 98 9.68 -3.92 0.31
C SER A 98 10.19 -3.21 -0.95
N ASP A 99 10.97 -3.92 -1.75
CA ASP A 99 11.39 -3.48 -3.09
C ASP A 99 10.23 -3.42 -4.09
N LYS A 100 9.08 -4.04 -3.75
CA LYS A 100 7.89 -4.16 -4.61
C LYS A 100 7.05 -2.88 -4.71
N LEU A 101 7.52 -1.78 -4.12
CA LEU A 101 6.78 -0.53 -4.12
C LEU A 101 6.72 0.15 -5.50
N ILE A 102 7.59 -0.25 -6.43
CA ILE A 102 7.73 0.33 -7.77
C ILE A 102 7.78 -0.79 -8.82
N MET A 103 6.74 -1.61 -8.87
CA MET A 103 6.47 -2.49 -10.02
C MET A 103 5.02 -2.35 -10.49
#